data_AF-A0A9E6D3M6-F1
#
_entry.id   AF-A0A9E6D3M6-F1
#
_cell.length_a   1.000
_cell.length_b   1.000
_cell.length_c   1.000
_cell.angle_alpha   90.00
_cell.angle_beta   90.00
_cell.angle_gamma   90.00
#
_symmetry.space_group_name_H-M   'P 1'
#
loop_
_entity.id
_entity.type
_entity.pdbx_description
1 polymer ?
#
loop_
_entity_poly.entity_id
_entity_poly.type
_entity_poly.pdbx_seq_one_letter_code
_entity_poly.pdbx_strand_id
1 'polypeptide(L)'
;MKTKFNFKKLTTKSLITAFVLTASSGLIAQEKKSNDLKSFKIVVEKTDDGIKMQSFNGSAWIDLAFSINNDRPQAVDEYGMTNLNKVSSEKDSKLADFLFTINKTDSGIVLKGIEGTAWTDLSFSLAENGKQAINEFGMTKLN
;
A
#
# COMPACT_ATOMS: atom_id res chain seq x y z
N MET A 1 -62.51 50.99 37.09
CA MET A 1 -63.24 51.47 35.89
C MET A 1 -62.30 51.40 34.71
N LYS A 2 -62.64 50.60 33.67
CA LYS A 2 -62.04 50.53 32.30
C LYS A 2 -60.57 50.04 32.23
N THR A 3 -60.09 49.22 31.29
CA THR A 3 -60.58 48.86 29.95
C THR A 3 -59.96 47.51 29.50
N LYS A 4 -60.70 46.79 28.65
CA LYS A 4 -60.37 45.52 27.97
C LYS A 4 -59.43 45.75 26.78
N PHE A 5 -58.59 44.77 26.42
CA PHE A 5 -58.71 43.95 25.18
C PHE A 5 -57.49 43.01 25.05
N ASN A 6 -57.71 41.72 24.85
CA ASN A 6 -56.66 40.76 24.49
C ASN A 6 -57.07 40.05 23.19
N PHE A 7 -56.39 40.38 22.09
CA PHE A 7 -56.48 39.68 20.81
C PHE A 7 -55.68 38.37 20.90
N LYS A 8 -56.35 37.21 20.91
CA LYS A 8 -55.67 35.93 20.76
C LYS A 8 -55.43 35.63 19.28
N LYS A 9 -54.17 35.30 19.01
CA LYS A 9 -53.47 35.25 17.73
C LYS A 9 -53.85 33.99 16.92
N LEU A 10 -54.16 34.19 15.64
CA LEU A 10 -54.42 33.16 14.63
C LEU A 10 -53.12 32.38 14.35
N THR A 11 -53.12 31.06 14.49
CA THR A 11 -51.95 30.20 14.23
C THR A 11 -52.02 29.61 12.81
N THR A 12 -51.16 30.11 11.95
CA THR A 12 -50.96 29.64 10.56
C THR A 12 -50.13 28.35 10.59
N LYS A 13 -50.66 27.25 10.01
CA LYS A 13 -49.95 25.97 9.91
C LYS A 13 -48.87 26.05 8.82
N SER A 14 -47.63 25.78 9.19
CA SER A 14 -46.46 25.74 8.31
C SER A 14 -46.34 24.36 7.66
N LEU A 15 -46.16 24.32 6.33
CA LEU A 15 -45.97 23.12 5.52
C LEU A 15 -44.51 22.63 5.69
N ILE A 16 -44.32 21.38 6.10
CA ILE A 16 -42.99 20.74 6.15
C ILE A 16 -42.78 19.98 4.84
N THR A 17 -41.89 20.48 3.98
CA THR A 17 -41.43 19.76 2.79
C THR A 17 -40.24 18.89 3.18
N ALA A 18 -40.41 17.57 3.11
CA ALA A 18 -39.33 16.61 3.32
C ALA A 18 -38.47 16.48 2.06
N PHE A 19 -37.20 16.87 2.14
CA PHE A 19 -36.21 16.66 1.08
C PHE A 19 -35.43 15.37 1.37
N VAL A 20 -35.76 14.28 0.69
CA VAL A 20 -35.02 13.02 0.80
C VAL A 20 -33.85 13.06 -0.20
N LEU A 21 -32.64 13.32 0.31
CA LEU A 21 -31.40 13.17 -0.46
C LEU A 21 -31.10 11.68 -0.62
N THR A 22 -31.34 11.12 -1.80
CA THR A 22 -30.82 9.81 -2.17
C THR A 22 -29.37 9.99 -2.63
N ALA A 23 -28.42 9.73 -1.73
CA ALA A 23 -27.03 9.53 -2.12
C ALA A 23 -26.93 8.16 -2.78
N SER A 24 -27.00 8.11 -4.12
CA SER A 24 -26.56 6.95 -4.87
C SER A 24 -25.04 6.87 -4.75
N SER A 25 -24.56 6.07 -3.80
CA SER A 25 -23.18 5.60 -3.77
C SER A 25 -22.93 4.87 -5.08
N GLY A 26 -22.37 5.56 -6.07
CA GLY A 26 -21.72 4.89 -7.20
C GLY A 26 -20.59 4.08 -6.61
N LEU A 27 -20.81 2.77 -6.43
CA LEU A 27 -19.72 1.83 -6.21
C LEU A 27 -18.85 1.95 -7.45
N ILE A 28 -17.69 2.59 -7.32
CA ILE A 28 -16.63 2.47 -8.31
C ILE A 28 -16.27 0.99 -8.29
N ALA A 29 -16.80 0.26 -9.26
CA ALA A 29 -16.29 -1.06 -9.60
C ALA A 29 -14.82 -0.83 -9.98
N GLN A 30 -13.92 -1.15 -9.05
CA GLN A 30 -12.51 -1.26 -9.38
C GLN A 30 -12.44 -2.29 -10.51
N GLU A 31 -12.01 -1.87 -11.69
CA GLU A 31 -11.68 -2.80 -12.76
C GLU A 31 -10.79 -3.87 -12.13
N LYS A 32 -11.28 -5.12 -12.11
CA LYS A 32 -10.44 -6.27 -11.84
C LYS A 32 -9.45 -6.33 -13.00
N LYS A 33 -8.33 -5.60 -12.88
CA LYS A 33 -7.13 -5.90 -13.63
C LYS A 33 -6.86 -7.37 -13.34
N SER A 34 -7.03 -8.18 -14.38
CA SER A 34 -6.88 -9.62 -14.32
C SER A 34 -5.67 -9.98 -13.46
N ASN A 35 -5.88 -10.95 -12.57
CA ASN A 35 -5.06 -11.38 -11.46
C ASN A 35 -3.73 -12.04 -11.88
N ASP A 36 -3.09 -11.57 -12.94
CA ASP A 36 -1.86 -12.15 -13.49
C ASP A 36 -0.63 -11.42 -12.94
N LEU A 37 -0.56 -11.33 -11.61
CA LEU A 37 0.69 -10.98 -10.96
C LEU A 37 1.64 -12.13 -11.18
N LYS A 38 2.77 -11.84 -11.81
CA LYS A 38 3.84 -12.82 -11.93
C LYS A 38 4.44 -13.09 -10.55
N SER A 39 4.66 -14.35 -10.25
CA SER A 39 5.09 -14.75 -8.90
C SER A 39 6.56 -14.44 -8.65
N PHE A 40 6.85 -13.94 -7.44
CA PHE A 40 8.21 -13.81 -6.92
C PHE A 40 8.27 -14.27 -5.45
N LYS A 41 9.45 -14.66 -4.99
CA LYS A 41 9.72 -14.97 -3.58
C LYS A 41 11.06 -14.38 -3.20
N ILE A 42 11.02 -13.41 -2.29
CA ILE A 42 12.21 -12.71 -1.80
C ILE A 42 12.27 -12.84 -0.28
N VAL A 43 13.43 -13.15 0.26
CA VAL A 43 13.70 -13.09 1.70
C VAL A 43 14.46 -11.81 2.00
N VAL A 44 13.90 -10.97 2.86
CA VAL A 44 14.52 -9.76 3.40
C VAL A 44 15.17 -10.10 4.73
N GLU A 45 16.42 -9.72 4.90
CA GLU A 45 17.22 -9.91 6.10
C GLU A 45 17.77 -8.56 6.57
N LYS A 46 17.56 -8.28 7.86
CA LYS A 46 18.20 -7.14 8.51
C LYS A 46 19.62 -7.54 8.90
N THR A 47 20.58 -6.67 8.61
CA THR A 47 21.99 -6.84 8.98
C THR A 47 22.51 -5.60 9.70
N ASP A 48 23.66 -5.72 10.36
CA ASP A 48 24.32 -4.61 11.06
C ASP A 48 24.55 -3.41 10.12
N ASP A 49 24.93 -3.68 8.87
CA ASP A 49 25.33 -2.68 7.87
C ASP A 49 24.20 -2.24 6.92
N GLY A 50 22.99 -2.83 7.02
CA GLY A 50 21.90 -2.53 6.11
C GLY A 50 20.91 -3.68 5.89
N ILE A 51 20.53 -3.90 4.64
CA ILE A 51 19.58 -4.94 4.22
C ILE A 51 20.25 -5.91 3.27
N LYS A 52 20.01 -7.20 3.49
CA LYS A 52 20.28 -8.26 2.53
C LYS A 52 18.97 -8.82 2.00
N MET A 53 18.92 -9.14 0.72
CA MET A 53 17.78 -9.73 0.05
C MET A 53 18.24 -10.95 -0.74
N GLN A 54 17.48 -12.05 -0.64
CA GLN A 54 17.69 -13.26 -1.43
C GLN A 54 16.45 -13.54 -2.26
N SER A 55 16.59 -13.59 -3.58
CA SER A 55 15.50 -13.97 -4.49
C SER A 55 15.59 -15.46 -4.82
N PHE A 56 14.45 -16.14 -4.70
CA PHE A 56 14.31 -17.55 -5.07
C PHE A 56 13.71 -17.70 -6.48
N ASN A 57 12.89 -16.75 -6.91
CA ASN A 57 12.33 -16.67 -8.25
C ASN A 57 11.82 -15.24 -8.54
N GLY A 58 11.53 -14.96 -9.81
CA GLY A 58 10.96 -13.69 -10.25
C GLY A 58 11.97 -12.55 -10.43
N SER A 59 13.27 -12.78 -10.19
CA SER A 59 14.35 -11.79 -10.34
C SER A 59 15.51 -12.33 -11.18
N ALA A 60 16.25 -11.43 -11.83
CA ALA A 60 17.50 -11.70 -12.53
C ALA A 60 18.70 -11.85 -11.56
N TRP A 61 18.51 -11.50 -10.29
CA TRP A 61 19.50 -11.58 -9.23
C TRP A 61 19.13 -12.66 -8.21
N ILE A 62 20.15 -13.25 -7.57
CA ILE A 62 19.97 -14.22 -6.47
C ILE A 62 20.16 -13.52 -5.13
N ASP A 63 21.21 -12.72 -4.99
CA ASP A 63 21.51 -11.96 -3.77
C ASP A 63 21.66 -10.48 -4.08
N LEU A 64 21.10 -9.64 -3.22
CA LEU A 64 21.39 -8.22 -3.13
C LEU A 64 21.74 -7.87 -1.69
N ALA A 65 22.70 -6.98 -1.52
CA ALA A 65 23.03 -6.40 -0.23
C ALA A 65 23.38 -4.93 -0.43
N PHE A 66 22.82 -4.09 0.43
CA PHE A 66 23.08 -2.65 0.38
C PHE A 66 22.88 -2.02 1.74
N SER A 67 23.69 -0.99 1.99
CA SER A 67 23.53 -0.13 3.16
C SER A 67 22.40 0.85 2.92
N ILE A 68 21.56 1.02 3.92
CA ILE A 68 20.44 1.97 3.89
C ILE A 68 20.37 2.70 5.23
N ASN A 69 20.34 4.02 5.16
CA ASN A 69 20.11 4.87 6.33
C ASN A 69 18.62 4.88 6.67
N ASN A 70 18.30 5.18 7.93
CA ASN A 70 16.90 5.37 8.32
C ASN A 70 16.25 6.47 7.45
N ASP A 71 14.98 6.26 7.11
CA ASP A 71 14.13 7.20 6.38
C ASP A 71 14.59 7.58 4.95
N ARG A 72 15.46 6.75 4.36
CA ARG A 72 15.86 6.86 2.95
C ARG A 72 15.49 5.58 2.20
N PRO A 73 14.33 5.53 1.53
CA PRO A 73 13.91 4.33 0.81
C PRO A 73 14.85 3.98 -0.36
N GLN A 74 15.09 2.70 -0.56
CA GLN A 74 15.77 2.14 -1.73
C GLN A 74 14.71 1.44 -2.60
N ALA A 75 14.67 1.76 -3.90
CA ALA A 75 13.81 1.04 -4.84
C ALA A 75 14.49 -0.24 -5.35
N VAL A 76 13.73 -1.32 -5.49
CA VAL A 76 14.19 -2.62 -5.97
C VAL A 76 13.19 -3.15 -7.00
N ASP A 77 13.71 -3.63 -8.12
CA ASP A 77 12.96 -4.28 -9.19
C ASP A 77 13.53 -5.68 -9.51
N GLU A 78 12.98 -6.33 -10.53
CA GLU A 78 13.42 -7.66 -10.97
C GLU A 78 14.89 -7.71 -11.43
N TYR A 79 15.51 -6.57 -11.75
CA TYR A 79 16.90 -6.47 -12.19
C TYR A 79 17.85 -5.99 -11.09
N GLY A 80 17.34 -5.41 -10.01
CA GLY A 80 18.11 -5.14 -8.80
C GLY A 80 17.75 -3.82 -8.14
N MET A 81 18.75 -3.11 -7.60
CA MET A 81 18.54 -1.76 -7.08
C MET A 81 18.28 -0.79 -8.24
N THR A 82 17.24 0.03 -8.09
CA THR A 82 16.79 0.98 -9.12
C THR A 82 16.40 2.32 -8.49
N ASN A 83 15.84 3.22 -9.31
CA ASN A 83 15.27 4.50 -8.86
C ASN A 83 13.75 4.40 -8.77
N LEU A 84 13.13 5.11 -7.82
CA LEU A 84 11.69 5.10 -7.55
C LEU A 84 10.79 5.24 -8.80
N ASN A 85 11.22 6.05 -9.76
CA ASN A 85 10.44 6.38 -10.96
C ASN A 85 10.93 5.63 -12.22
N LYS A 86 11.74 4.58 -12.05
CA LYS A 86 12.31 3.82 -13.16
C LYS A 86 11.63 2.45 -13.24
N VAL A 87 10.37 2.46 -13.66
CA VAL A 87 9.71 1.24 -14.12
C VAL A 87 10.43 0.76 -15.38
N SER A 88 10.91 -0.48 -15.40
CA SER A 88 11.51 -1.04 -16.60
C SER A 88 10.50 -1.08 -17.74
N SER A 89 10.84 -0.43 -18.86
CA SER A 89 10.08 -0.53 -20.11
C SER A 89 10.32 -1.86 -20.83
N GLU A 90 11.42 -2.54 -20.51
CA GLU A 90 11.80 -3.83 -21.07
C GLU A 90 11.42 -4.94 -20.08
N LYS A 91 10.37 -5.69 -20.40
CA LYS A 91 9.87 -6.79 -19.58
C LYS A 91 10.37 -8.12 -20.15
N ASP A 92 11.03 -8.90 -19.32
CA ASP A 92 11.38 -10.29 -19.64
C ASP A 92 10.22 -11.21 -19.20
N SER A 93 9.75 -12.08 -20.09
CA SER A 93 8.65 -13.00 -19.79
C SER A 93 8.96 -13.98 -18.66
N LYS A 94 10.24 -14.17 -18.31
CA LYS A 94 10.70 -15.05 -17.22
C LYS A 94 10.81 -14.37 -15.86
N LEU A 95 10.72 -13.04 -15.80
CA LEU A 95 10.83 -12.25 -14.56
C LEU A 95 9.47 -11.72 -14.11
N ALA A 96 9.37 -11.35 -12.84
CA ALA A 96 8.10 -11.05 -12.19
C ALA A 96 7.59 -9.60 -12.32
N ASP A 97 8.32 -8.74 -13.05
CA ASP A 97 7.94 -7.36 -13.37
C ASP A 97 7.47 -6.55 -12.15
N PHE A 98 8.23 -6.58 -11.05
CA PHE A 98 7.86 -5.88 -9.81
C PHE A 98 8.68 -4.61 -9.61
N LEU A 99 8.10 -3.67 -8.88
CA LEU A 99 8.81 -2.52 -8.35
C LEU A 99 8.27 -2.22 -6.96
N PHE A 100 9.15 -2.19 -5.97
CA PHE A 100 8.81 -1.71 -4.64
C PHE A 100 9.97 -0.92 -4.04
N THR A 101 9.68 -0.20 -2.96
CA THR A 101 10.72 0.38 -2.11
C THR A 101 10.83 -0.37 -0.81
N ILE A 102 12.02 -0.31 -0.21
CA ILE A 102 12.28 -0.75 1.15
C ILE A 102 12.89 0.41 1.92
N ASN A 103 12.37 0.66 3.12
CA ASN A 103 12.85 1.68 4.04
C ASN A 103 13.08 1.08 5.42
N LYS A 104 14.19 1.46 6.06
CA LYS A 104 14.45 1.17 7.46
C LYS A 104 13.87 2.32 8.31
N THR A 105 13.10 1.97 9.32
CA THR A 105 12.54 2.91 10.30
C THR A 105 13.00 2.50 11.70
N ASP A 106 12.76 3.36 12.69
CA ASP A 106 13.03 3.04 14.08
C ASP A 106 12.18 1.85 14.59
N SER A 107 11.02 1.61 13.99
CA SER A 107 10.08 0.54 14.33
C SER A 107 10.28 -0.76 13.54
N GLY A 108 11.08 -0.76 12.47
CA GLY A 108 11.30 -1.94 11.65
C GLY A 108 11.60 -1.64 10.19
N ILE A 109 10.99 -2.42 9.30
CA ILE A 109 11.14 -2.30 7.86
C ILE A 109 9.76 -2.02 7.27
N VAL A 110 9.70 -1.02 6.38
CA VAL A 110 8.50 -0.68 5.61
C VAL A 110 8.81 -0.87 4.13
N LEU A 111 7.96 -1.63 3.44
CA LEU A 111 8.02 -1.80 1.99
C LEU A 111 6.81 -1.11 1.37
N LYS A 112 7.03 -0.43 0.26
CA LYS A 112 5.93 0.17 -0.53
C LYS A 112 5.90 -0.40 -1.94
N GLY A 113 4.78 -1.00 -2.30
CA GLY A 113 4.54 -1.58 -3.61
C GLY A 113 4.19 -0.49 -4.62
N ILE A 114 4.81 -0.57 -5.80
CA ILE A 114 4.60 0.38 -6.91
C ILE A 114 4.07 -0.37 -8.13
N GLU A 115 4.66 -1.54 -8.44
CA GLU A 115 4.24 -2.41 -9.55
C GLU A 115 4.45 -3.89 -9.17
N GLY A 116 3.65 -4.79 -9.74
CA GLY A 116 3.82 -6.23 -9.55
C GLY A 116 3.47 -6.75 -8.15
N THR A 117 2.82 -5.95 -7.31
CA THR A 117 2.42 -6.32 -5.95
C THR A 117 0.93 -6.09 -5.73
N ALA A 118 0.27 -7.01 -5.01
CA ALA A 118 -1.12 -6.86 -4.58
C ALA A 118 -1.26 -5.93 -3.36
N TRP A 119 -0.15 -5.57 -2.74
CA TRP A 119 -0.07 -4.73 -1.56
C TRP A 119 0.52 -3.36 -1.90
N THR A 120 0.02 -2.32 -1.22
CA THR A 120 0.57 -0.95 -1.28
C THR A 120 1.67 -0.76 -0.25
N ASP A 121 1.48 -1.29 0.98
CA ASP A 121 2.46 -1.22 2.05
C ASP A 121 2.55 -2.56 2.78
N LEU A 122 3.76 -2.97 3.13
CA LEU A 122 4.03 -3.99 4.14
C LEU A 122 4.90 -3.38 5.23
N SER A 123 4.62 -3.72 6.48
CA SER A 123 5.42 -3.27 7.61
C SER A 123 5.62 -4.40 8.59
N PHE A 124 6.86 -4.62 9.00
CA PHE A 124 7.23 -5.65 9.95
C PHE A 124 8.52 -5.30 10.69
N SER A 125 8.66 -5.80 11.92
CA SER A 125 9.86 -5.63 12.71
C SER A 125 10.75 -6.86 12.58
N LEU A 126 12.06 -6.66 12.47
CA LEU A 126 13.06 -7.71 12.50
C LEU A 126 14.08 -7.44 13.61
N ALA A 127 14.37 -8.49 14.38
CA ALA A 127 15.56 -8.52 15.21
C ALA A 127 16.83 -8.48 14.32
N GLU A 128 17.99 -8.27 14.93
CA GLU A 128 19.26 -8.32 14.20
C GLU A 128 19.47 -9.71 13.56
N ASN A 129 19.87 -9.75 12.29
CA ASN A 129 19.91 -10.97 11.46
C ASN A 129 18.55 -11.68 11.27
N GLY A 130 17.44 -11.03 11.67
CA GLY A 130 16.09 -11.51 11.45
C GLY A 130 15.74 -11.54 9.98
N LYS A 131 14.84 -12.45 9.58
CA LYS A 131 14.43 -12.65 8.18
C LYS A 131 12.91 -12.66 8.04
N GLN A 132 12.42 -12.12 6.93
CA GLN A 132 11.02 -12.15 6.52
C GLN A 132 10.92 -12.47 5.02
N ALA A 133 10.14 -13.49 4.65
CA ALA A 133 9.83 -13.76 3.25
C ALA A 133 8.65 -12.90 2.78
N ILE A 134 8.71 -12.46 1.53
CA ILE A 134 7.65 -11.71 0.86
C ILE A 134 7.42 -12.27 -0.53
N ASN A 135 6.20 -12.10 -1.03
CA ASN A 135 5.80 -12.38 -2.40
C ASN A 135 4.84 -11.31 -2.92
N GLU A 136 4.30 -11.53 -4.12
CA GLU A 136 3.34 -10.65 -4.78
C GLU A 136 2.07 -10.38 -3.94
N PHE A 137 1.73 -11.27 -3.00
CA PHE A 137 0.55 -11.15 -2.14
C PHE A 137 0.84 -10.64 -0.72
N GLY A 138 2.11 -10.56 -0.31
CA GLY A 138 2.49 -9.99 0.98
C GLY A 138 3.57 -10.78 1.71
N MET A 139 3.52 -10.75 3.04
CA MET A 139 4.42 -11.53 3.89
C MET A 139 4.08 -13.02 3.85
N THR A 140 5.11 -13.86 3.77
CA THR A 140 4.99 -15.32 3.75
C THR A 140 5.93 -15.99 4.75
N LYS A 141 5.81 -17.30 4.90
CA LYS A 141 6.75 -18.09 5.71
C LYS A 141 8.06 -18.29 4.92
N LEU A 142 9.18 -18.45 5.64
CA LEU A 142 10.47 -18.74 5.02
C LEU A 142 10.46 -20.09 4.26
N ASN A 143 9.68 -21.06 4.77
CA ASN A 143 9.52 -22.41 4.23
C ASN A 143 8.56 -22.42 3.04
#